data_AF-A0A6P0SPS1-F1
#
_entry.id   AF-A0A6P0SPS1-F1
#
_cell.length_a   1.000
_cell.length_b   1.000
_cell.length_c   1.000
_cell.angle_alpha   90.00
_cell.angle_beta   90.00
_cell.angle_gamma   90.00
#
_symmetry.space_group_name_H-M   'P 1'
#
loop_
_entity.id
_entity.type
_entity.pdbx_description
1 polymer ?
#
loop_
_entity_poly.entity_id
_entity_poly.type
_entity_poly.pdbx_seq_one_letter_code
_entity_poly.pdbx_strand_id
1 'polypeptide(L)'
;MTTDLSKPPALDLAPLVDLSKYDSSKFDRGRPSWLVLIWWLVQAIAFPLSLHNFNGFRRWLLQLFGAKIGTNVVIRPTARFTY
;
A
#
# COMPACT_ATOMS: atom_id res chain seq x y z
N MET A 1 33.76 0.52 15.93
CA MET A 1 32.96 -0.70 16.18
C MET A 1 33.11 -1.61 14.98
N THR A 2 34.03 -2.56 15.04
CA THR A 2 34.25 -3.56 13.97
C THR A 2 33.33 -4.75 14.25
N THR A 3 32.26 -4.89 13.46
CA THR A 3 31.35 -6.04 13.55
C THR A 3 32.05 -7.26 12.97
N ASP A 4 32.48 -8.18 13.84
CA ASP A 4 33.12 -9.43 13.45
C ASP A 4 32.11 -10.37 12.78
N LEU A 5 32.24 -10.54 11.47
CA LEU A 5 31.38 -11.35 10.61
C LEU A 5 31.70 -12.86 10.66
N SER A 6 32.72 -13.28 11.42
CA SER A 6 33.13 -14.69 11.53
C SER A 6 32.27 -15.49 12.52
N LYS A 7 31.50 -14.80 13.38
CA LYS A 7 30.61 -15.43 14.35
C LYS A 7 29.25 -15.73 13.69
N PRO A 8 28.78 -17.00 13.67
CA PRO A 8 27.45 -17.31 13.17
C PRO A 8 26.39 -16.54 13.98
N PRO A 9 25.33 -16.03 13.35
CA PRO A 9 24.26 -15.33 14.06
C PRO A 9 23.70 -16.27 15.12
N ALA A 10 23.52 -15.75 16.34
CA ALA A 10 23.02 -16.55 17.44
C ALA A 10 21.51 -16.82 17.22
N LEU A 11 21.20 -17.91 16.53
CA LEU A 11 19.84 -18.34 16.20
C LEU A 11 19.13 -19.04 17.37
N ASP A 12 19.90 -19.49 18.38
CA ASP A 12 19.40 -20.24 19.53
C ASP A 12 18.99 -19.34 20.73
N LEU A 13 19.04 -18.02 20.55
CA LEU A 13 18.61 -17.08 21.58
C LEU A 13 17.09 -17.02 21.64
N ALA A 14 16.55 -16.81 22.85
CA ALA A 14 15.14 -16.53 23.02
C ALA A 14 14.76 -15.32 22.15
N PRO A 15 13.78 -15.47 21.23
CA PRO A 15 13.38 -14.37 20.36
C PRO A 15 12.76 -13.27 21.22
N LEU A 16 13.16 -12.03 20.96
CA LEU A 16 12.61 -10.86 21.65
C LEU A 16 11.09 -10.73 21.45
N VAL A 17 10.61 -11.13 20.28
CA VAL A 17 9.19 -11.18 19.93
C VAL A 17 8.89 -12.54 19.30
N ASP A 18 7.99 -13.28 19.92
CA ASP A 18 7.56 -14.60 19.45
C ASP A 18 6.47 -14.47 18.39
N LEU A 19 6.87 -14.59 17.12
CA LEU A 19 5.97 -14.49 15.97
C LEU A 19 5.05 -15.70 15.80
N SER A 20 5.30 -16.82 16.50
CA SER A 20 4.42 -18.00 16.42
C SER A 20 3.02 -17.73 17.00
N LYS A 21 2.92 -16.71 17.86
CA LYS A 21 1.67 -16.24 18.47
C LYS A 21 0.99 -15.13 17.68
N TYR A 22 1.53 -14.76 16.52
CA TYR A 22 0.91 -13.75 15.67
C TYR A 22 -0.39 -14.30 15.08
N ASP A 23 -1.51 -13.75 15.53
CA ASP A 23 -2.83 -14.08 15.01
C ASP A 23 -3.36 -12.92 14.15
N SER A 24 -3.48 -13.17 12.84
CA SER A 24 -4.03 -12.24 11.87
C SER A 24 -5.56 -12.33 11.74
N SER A 25 -6.23 -13.20 12.51
CA SER A 25 -7.67 -13.46 12.42
C SER A 25 -8.54 -12.22 12.64
N LYS A 26 -8.07 -11.28 13.47
CA LYS A 26 -8.76 -10.02 13.79
C LYS A 26 -8.28 -8.84 12.94
N PHE A 27 -7.52 -9.08 11.88
CA PHE A 27 -7.07 -8.01 10.99
C PHE A 27 -8.24 -7.50 10.16
N ASP A 28 -8.98 -6.55 10.73
CA ASP A 28 -9.99 -5.80 10.00
C ASP A 28 -9.32 -4.71 9.18
N ARG A 29 -9.34 -4.89 7.85
CA ARG A 29 -8.80 -3.95 6.88
C ARG A 29 -9.67 -2.69 6.74
N GLY A 30 -10.86 -2.65 7.36
CA GLY A 30 -11.80 -1.53 7.32
C GLY A 30 -12.52 -1.33 5.98
N ARG A 31 -11.98 -1.87 4.89
CA ARG A 31 -12.61 -1.93 3.56
C ARG A 31 -12.61 -3.38 3.07
N PRO A 32 -13.68 -3.82 2.39
CA PRO A 32 -13.79 -5.20 1.98
C PRO A 32 -12.75 -5.54 0.90
N SER A 33 -12.18 -6.75 0.98
CA SER A 33 -11.09 -7.19 0.09
C SER A 33 -11.42 -7.11 -1.40
N TRP A 34 -12.69 -7.27 -1.78
CA TRP A 34 -13.12 -7.14 -3.17
C TRP A 34 -12.98 -5.70 -3.68
N LEU A 35 -13.24 -4.69 -2.84
CA LEU A 35 -13.11 -3.28 -3.21
C LEU A 35 -11.64 -2.93 -3.41
N VAL A 36 -10.75 -3.50 -2.61
CA VAL A 36 -9.28 -3.38 -2.76
C VAL A 36 -8.83 -3.99 -4.10
N LEU A 37 -9.35 -5.17 -4.46
CA LEU A 37 -8.98 -5.84 -5.70
C LEU A 37 -9.44 -5.03 -6.92
N ILE A 38 -10.66 -4.50 -6.87
CA ILE A 38 -11.17 -3.57 -7.89
C ILE A 38 -10.30 -2.32 -7.92
N TRP A 39 -9.95 -1.74 -6.77
CA TRP A 39 -9.06 -0.59 -6.69
C TRP A 39 -7.69 -0.89 -7.33
N TRP A 40 -7.12 -2.06 -7.10
CA TRP A 40 -5.87 -2.48 -7.72
C TRP A 40 -5.97 -2.56 -9.25
N LEU A 41 -7.06 -3.11 -9.78
CA LEU A 41 -7.31 -3.17 -11.21
C LEU A 41 -7.50 -1.76 -11.80
N VAL A 42 -8.31 -0.94 -11.13
CA VAL A 42 -8.57 0.45 -11.49
C VAL A 42 -7.28 1.26 -11.48
N GLN A 43 -6.43 1.10 -10.46
CA GLN A 43 -5.11 1.71 -10.39
C GLN A 43 -4.20 1.21 -11.53
N ALA A 44 -4.22 -0.09 -11.85
CA ALA A 44 -3.43 -0.65 -12.94
C ALA A 44 -3.88 -0.17 -14.33
N ILE A 45 -5.15 0.20 -14.51
CA ILE A 45 -5.69 0.70 -15.79
C ILE A 45 -5.60 2.22 -15.88
N ALA A 46 -6.04 2.93 -14.83
CA ALA A 46 -6.14 4.38 -14.82
C ALA A 46 -4.78 5.08 -14.91
N PHE A 47 -3.71 4.47 -14.38
CA PHE A 47 -2.38 5.05 -14.43
C PHE A 47 -1.71 4.97 -15.82
N PRO A 48 -1.68 3.82 -16.53
CA PRO A 48 -1.16 3.76 -17.90
C PRO A 48 -2.08 4.39 -18.94
N LEU A 49 -3.40 4.35 -18.77
CA LEU A 49 -4.34 4.95 -19.73
C LEU A 49 -4.46 6.47 -19.58
N SER A 50 -3.96 7.03 -18.48
CA SER A 50 -3.97 8.48 -18.25
C SER A 50 -2.86 9.16 -19.05
N LEU A 51 -3.13 9.36 -20.34
CA LEU A 51 -2.43 10.28 -21.21
C LEU A 51 -2.33 11.65 -20.52
N HIS A 52 -1.12 12.21 -20.57
CA HIS A 52 -0.51 13.34 -19.84
C HIS A 52 -1.39 14.49 -19.30
N ASN A 53 -2.62 14.70 -19.78
CA ASN A 53 -3.52 15.82 -19.44
C ASN A 53 -4.73 15.47 -18.54
N PHE A 54 -5.02 14.20 -18.26
CA PHE A 54 -6.23 13.80 -17.51
C PHE A 54 -6.07 13.80 -15.98
N ASN A 55 -5.54 14.87 -15.41
CA ASN A 55 -5.45 15.03 -13.95
C ASN A 55 -6.85 15.09 -13.28
N GLY A 56 -7.87 15.56 -14.00
CA GLY A 56 -9.27 15.55 -13.56
C GLY A 56 -9.86 14.15 -13.38
N PHE A 57 -9.56 13.22 -14.29
CA PHE A 57 -10.08 11.85 -14.25
C PHE A 57 -9.56 11.08 -13.03
N ARG A 58 -8.26 11.21 -12.72
CA ARG A 58 -7.66 10.58 -11.53
C ARG A 58 -8.34 11.05 -10.24
N ARG A 59 -8.64 12.36 -10.15
CA ARG A 59 -9.34 12.94 -9.00
C ARG A 59 -10.77 12.44 -8.89
N TRP A 60 -11.52 12.40 -9.99
CA TRP A 60 -12.89 11.88 -10.01
C TRP A 60 -12.94 10.41 -9.60
N LEU A 61 -12.02 9.60 -10.11
CA LEU A 61 -11.91 8.17 -9.77
C LEU A 61 -11.61 7.97 -8.28
N LEU A 62 -10.66 8.71 -7.72
CA LEU A 62 -10.36 8.64 -6.29
C LEU A 62 -11.53 9.17 -5.43
N GLN A 63 -12.24 10.20 -5.88
CA GLN A 63 -13.45 10.70 -5.21
C GLN A 63 -14.58 9.65 -5.21
N LEU A 64 -14.75 8.88 -6.28
CA LEU A 64 -15.69 7.75 -6.31
C LEU A 64 -15.34 6.66 -5.30
N PHE A 65 -14.04 6.43 -5.05
CA PHE A 65 -13.57 5.53 -4.00
C PHE A 65 -13.67 6.13 -2.58
N GLY A 66 -14.17 7.37 -2.44
CA GLY A 66 -14.38 8.05 -1.17
C GLY A 66 -13.20 8.89 -0.69
N ALA A 67 -12.19 9.12 -1.53
CA ALA A 67 -11.10 10.03 -1.20
C ALA A 67 -11.57 11.48 -1.28
N LYS A 68 -11.38 12.25 -0.19
CA LYS A 68 -11.66 13.69 -0.17
C LYS A 68 -10.47 14.43 -0.77
N ILE A 69 -10.54 14.75 -2.07
CA ILE A 69 -9.48 15.45 -2.80
C ILE A 69 -9.94 16.87 -3.11
N GLY A 70 -9.13 17.86 -2.70
CA GLY A 70 -9.39 19.28 -2.95
C GLY A 70 -9.23 19.70 -4.42
N THR A 71 -9.66 20.92 -4.72
CA THR A 71 -9.56 21.54 -6.04
C THR A 71 -8.09 21.82 -6.40
N ASN A 72 -7.68 21.54 -7.64
CA ASN A 72 -6.34 21.81 -8.18
C ASN A 72 -5.18 20.91 -7.70
N VAL A 73 -5.45 19.71 -7.19
CA VAL A 73 -4.39 18.74 -6.88
C VAL A 73 -3.87 18.08 -8.15
N VAL A 74 -2.54 18.09 -8.33
CA VAL A 74 -1.83 17.35 -9.40
C VAL A 74 -1.29 16.05 -8.82
N ILE A 75 -1.86 14.93 -9.23
CA ILE A 75 -1.44 13.61 -8.77
C ILE A 75 -0.34 13.10 -9.70
N ARG A 76 0.86 12.92 -9.13
CA ARG A 76 2.00 12.36 -9.85
C ARG A 76 1.65 10.97 -10.36
N PRO A 77 1.94 10.64 -11.64
CA PRO A 77 1.64 9.31 -12.21
C PRO A 77 2.37 8.14 -11.53
N THR A 78 3.30 8.40 -10.61
CA THR A 78 3.98 7.36 -9.82
C THR A 78 3.33 7.14 -8.44
N ALA A 79 2.32 7.94 -8.07
CA ALA A 79 1.68 7.82 -6.77
C ALA A 79 0.92 6.49 -6.67
N ARG A 80 1.26 5.67 -5.67
CA ARG A 80 0.53 4.44 -5.36
C ARG A 80 -0.28 4.66 -4.10
N PHE A 81 -1.58 4.41 -4.21
CA PHE A 81 -2.50 4.54 -3.08
C PHE A 81 -2.83 3.13 -2.59
N THR A 82 -2.34 2.80 -1.41
CA THR A 82 -2.55 1.48 -0.80
C THR A 82 -3.52 1.66 0.37
N TYR A 83 -4.77 1.26 0.12
CA TYR A 83 -5.95 1.37 0.99
C TYR A 83 -6.46 2.80 1.25
#